data_AF-A0A377PH59-F1
#
_entry.id   AF-A0A377PH59-F1
#
_cell.length_a   1.000
_cell.length_b   1.000
_cell.length_c   1.000
_cell.angle_alpha   90.00
_cell.angle_beta   90.00
_cell.angle_gamma   90.00
#
_symmetry.space_group_name_H-M   'P 1'
#
loop_
_entity.id
_entity.type
_entity.pdbx_description
1 polymer ?
#
loop_
_entity_poly.entity_id
_entity_poly.type
_entity_poly.pdbx_seq_one_letter_code
_entity_poly.pdbx_strand_id
1 'polypeptide(L)'
;MIRERYPLLAQACKTVGSNQIRNRATIGGNMVNAAPCGDSLPPSIIYDAQIELQSLDGARRMPLCEFLQSGYKTQRKPNEPDD
;
A
#
# COMPACT_ATOMS: atom_id res chain seq x y z
N MET A 1 17.80 3.54 -8.10
CA MET A 1 16.77 2.52 -8.43
C MET A 1 15.32 2.98 -8.21
N ILE A 2 14.75 3.06 -6.98
CA ILE A 2 13.32 3.42 -6.82
C ILE A 2 13.02 4.86 -7.30
N ARG A 3 13.86 5.83 -6.95
CA ARG A 3 13.68 7.24 -7.39
C ARG A 3 13.76 7.42 -8.91
N GLU A 4 14.47 6.54 -9.60
CA GLU A 4 14.64 6.59 -11.06
C GLU A 4 13.50 5.87 -11.77
N ARG A 5 13.05 4.71 -11.26
CA ARG A 5 12.03 3.87 -11.89
C ARG A 5 10.60 4.25 -11.49
N TYR A 6 10.41 4.72 -10.26
CA TYR A 6 9.12 5.09 -9.68
C TYR A 6 9.18 6.49 -9.05
N PRO A 7 9.51 7.53 -9.82
CA PRO A 7 9.71 8.89 -9.29
C PRO A 7 8.47 9.45 -8.59
N LEU A 8 7.26 9.13 -9.09
CA LEU A 8 6.00 9.57 -8.48
C LEU A 8 5.79 8.97 -7.09
N LEU A 9 6.08 7.66 -6.94
CA LEU A 9 6.00 6.98 -5.64
C LEU A 9 7.00 7.59 -4.67
N ALA A 10 8.25 7.80 -5.11
CA ALA A 10 9.28 8.40 -4.28
C ALA A 10 8.95 9.84 -3.87
N GLN A 11 8.28 10.62 -4.72
CA GLN A 11 7.84 11.97 -4.41
C GLN A 11 6.68 11.95 -3.41
N ALA A 12 5.67 11.11 -3.63
CA ALA A 12 4.54 10.98 -2.71
C ALA A 12 4.98 10.49 -1.32
N CYS A 13 5.86 9.49 -1.24
CA CYS A 13 6.35 9.03 0.07
C CYS A 13 7.13 10.09 0.85
N LYS A 14 7.63 11.18 0.22
CA LYS A 14 8.27 12.29 0.93
C LYS A 14 7.27 13.21 1.63
N THR A 15 6.01 13.24 1.20
CA THR A 15 4.97 14.10 1.80
C THR A 15 4.30 13.46 3.01
N VAL A 16 4.48 12.16 3.20
CA VAL A 16 3.86 11.40 4.30
C VAL A 16 4.38 11.89 5.65
N GLY A 17 3.56 12.61 6.42
CA GLY A 17 3.81 12.94 7.82
C GLY A 17 5.20 13.54 8.14
N SER A 18 5.68 13.27 9.35
CA SER A 18 7.02 13.66 9.80
C SER A 18 8.07 12.60 9.46
N ASN A 19 9.36 12.93 9.61
CA ASN A 19 10.44 11.95 9.47
C ASN A 19 10.26 10.75 10.41
N GLN A 20 9.80 10.98 11.64
CA GLN A 20 9.56 9.93 12.63
C GLN A 20 8.44 8.98 12.19
N ILE A 21 7.37 9.52 11.59
CA ILE A 21 6.29 8.71 11.01
C ILE A 21 6.85 7.89 9.85
N ARG A 22 7.59 8.50 8.90
CA ARG A 22 8.17 7.77 7.76
C ARG A 22 9.18 6.69 8.14
N ASN A 23 9.92 6.88 9.23
CA ASN A 23 10.90 5.89 9.70
C ASN A 23 10.24 4.64 10.31
N ARG A 24 8.96 4.72 10.70
CA ARG A 24 8.19 3.60 11.26
C ARG A 24 7.11 3.07 10.31
N ALA A 25 6.57 3.92 9.45
CA ALA A 25 5.53 3.57 8.51
C ALA A 25 6.08 2.64 7.42
N THR A 26 5.24 1.72 6.98
CA THR A 26 5.54 0.79 5.89
C THR A 26 4.64 1.07 4.69
N ILE A 27 5.10 0.69 3.50
CA ILE A 27 4.26 0.75 2.30
C ILE A 27 3.07 -0.21 2.45
N GLY A 28 3.31 -1.43 2.93
CA GLY A 28 2.27 -2.46 3.17
C GLY A 28 1.18 -1.98 4.12
N GLY A 29 1.55 -1.45 5.29
CA GLY A 29 0.61 -0.89 6.25
C GLY A 29 -0.21 0.26 5.67
N ASN A 30 0.36 1.10 4.79
CA ASN A 30 -0.43 2.14 4.12
C ASN A 30 -1.47 1.54 3.13
N MET A 31 -1.10 0.47 2.40
CA MET A 31 -2.03 -0.24 1.52
C MET A 31 -3.17 -0.89 2.30
N VAL A 32 -2.87 -1.56 3.41
CA VAL A 32 -3.88 -2.24 4.22
C VAL A 32 -4.77 -1.27 4.98
N ASN A 33 -4.21 -0.15 5.47
CA ASN A 33 -4.98 0.92 6.11
C ASN A 33 -6.00 1.56 5.13
N ALA A 34 -5.66 1.64 3.84
CA ALA A 34 -6.55 2.12 2.77
C ALA A 34 -7.21 3.47 3.08
N ALA A 35 -6.52 4.35 3.80
CA ALA A 35 -7.03 5.68 4.09
C ALA A 35 -7.16 6.48 2.78
N PRO A 36 -8.26 7.20 2.54
CA PRO A 36 -8.42 8.04 1.35
C PRO A 36 -7.29 9.08 1.16
N CYS A 37 -6.63 9.47 2.25
CA CYS A 37 -5.49 10.38 2.26
C CYS A 37 -4.12 9.69 2.15
N GLY A 38 -4.07 8.39 1.87
CA GLY A 38 -2.82 7.64 1.78
C GLY A 38 -2.01 8.04 0.55
N ASP A 39 -0.95 8.84 0.74
CA ASP A 39 -0.15 9.41 -0.37
C ASP A 39 0.48 8.36 -1.30
N SER A 40 0.82 7.17 -0.79
CA SER A 40 1.41 6.11 -1.61
C SER A 40 0.38 5.29 -2.40
N LEU A 41 -0.93 5.44 -2.16
CA LEU A 41 -1.96 4.68 -2.87
C LEU A 41 -2.09 5.10 -4.34
N PRO A 42 -2.26 6.40 -4.69
CA PRO A 42 -2.40 6.81 -6.08
C PRO A 42 -1.23 6.43 -6.99
N PRO A 43 0.05 6.69 -6.64
CA PRO A 43 1.15 6.29 -7.52
C PRO A 43 1.28 4.77 -7.63
N SER A 44 0.92 4.01 -6.59
CA SER A 44 0.96 2.55 -6.65
C SER A 44 -0.09 1.99 -7.60
N ILE A 45 -1.30 2.58 -7.63
CA ILE A 45 -2.34 2.24 -8.61
C ILE A 45 -1.87 2.59 -10.03
N ILE A 46 -1.29 3.77 -10.23
CA ILE A 46 -0.78 4.22 -11.54
C ILE A 46 0.30 3.29 -12.09
N TYR A 47 1.14 2.73 -11.21
CA TYR A 47 2.18 1.77 -11.58
C TYR A 47 1.71 0.31 -11.61
N ASP A 48 0.39 0.07 -11.64
CA ASP A 48 -0.23 -1.27 -11.69
C ASP A 48 0.28 -2.21 -10.59
N ALA A 49 0.47 -1.67 -9.38
CA ALA A 49 0.96 -2.45 -8.25
C ALA A 49 0.05 -3.66 -7.97
N GLN A 50 0.69 -4.78 -7.65
CA GLN A 50 0.03 -5.99 -7.17
C GLN A 50 0.22 -6.07 -5.66
N ILE A 51 -0.80 -6.51 -4.94
CA ILE A 51 -0.69 -6.88 -3.52
C ILE A 51 -0.62 -8.39 -3.39
N GLU A 52 0.32 -8.87 -2.58
CA GLU A 52 0.40 -10.26 -2.15
C GLU A 52 -0.03 -10.35 -0.69
N LEU A 53 -0.95 -11.25 -0.40
CA LEU A 53 -1.45 -11.52 0.94
C LEU A 53 -1.07 -12.95 1.30
N GLN A 54 -0.27 -13.09 2.35
CA GLN A 54 0.21 -14.37 2.85
C GLN A 54 -0.50 -14.69 4.16
N SER A 55 -1.21 -15.82 4.22
CA SER A 55 -1.77 -16.37 5.46
C SER A 55 -1.27 -17.80 5.69
N LEU A 56 -1.76 -18.43 6.77
CA LEU A 56 -1.53 -19.84 7.06
C LEU A 56 -2.13 -20.77 5.99
N ASP A 57 -3.15 -20.31 5.28
CA ASP A 57 -3.86 -21.10 4.26
C ASP A 57 -3.23 -20.96 2.86
N GLY A 58 -2.21 -20.10 2.71
CA GLY A 58 -1.48 -19.88 1.47
C GLY A 58 -1.29 -18.41 1.11
N ALA A 59 -0.88 -18.17 -0.13
CA ALA A 59 -0.67 -16.84 -0.68
C ALA A 59 -1.66 -16.55 -1.82
N ARG A 60 -2.15 -15.31 -1.89
CA ARG A 60 -2.89 -14.83 -3.07
C ARG A 60 -2.37 -13.46 -3.52
N ARG A 61 -2.45 -13.22 -4.83
CA ARG A 61 -2.09 -11.95 -5.46
C ARG A 61 -3.29 -11.36 -6.18
N MET A 62 -3.37 -10.03 -6.19
CA MET A 62 -4.35 -9.29 -6.99
C MET A 62 -3.88 -7.86 -7.28
N PRO A 63 -4.46 -7.17 -8.28
CA PRO A 63 -4.24 -5.75 -8.48
C PRO A 63 -4.59 -4.93 -7.23
N LEU A 64 -3.77 -3.93 -6.90
CA LEU A 64 -4.02 -3.05 -5.76
C LEU A 64 -5.35 -2.29 -5.90
N CYS A 65 -5.72 -1.91 -7.14
CA CYS A 65 -7.00 -1.24 -7.41
C CYS A 65 -8.21 -2.12 -7.10
N GLU A 66 -8.10 -3.45 -7.23
CA GLU A 66 -9.16 -4.38 -6.85
C GLU A 66 -9.17 -4.63 -5.34
N PHE A 67 -7.99 -4.61 -4.70
CA PHE A 67 -7.87 -4.78 -3.26
C PHE A 67 -8.51 -3.64 -2.47
N LEU A 68 -8.40 -2.39 -2.95
CA LEU A 68 -8.95 -1.19 -2.33
C LEU A 68 -10.43 -1.01 -2.68
N GLN A 69 -11.35 -1.28 -1.73
CA GLN A 69 -12.79 -1.21 -1.99
C GLN A 69 -13.37 0.19 -1.75
N SER A 70 -13.00 0.80 -0.62
CA SER A 70 -13.39 2.16 -0.23
C SER A 70 -12.46 2.66 0.87
N GLY A 71 -12.64 3.90 1.32
CA GLY A 71 -11.87 4.42 2.45
C GLY A 71 -11.93 3.46 3.66
N TYR A 72 -10.76 3.08 4.17
CA TYR A 72 -10.58 2.15 5.28
C TYR A 72 -11.16 0.74 5.07
N LYS A 73 -11.45 0.36 3.82
CA LYS A 73 -12.01 -0.94 3.49
C LYS A 73 -11.25 -1.59 2.34
N THR A 74 -10.78 -2.80 2.60
CA THR A 74 -10.02 -3.60 1.64
C THR A 74 -10.67 -4.97 1.45
N GLN A 75 -10.20 -5.70 0.44
CA GLN A 75 -10.52 -7.12 0.25
C GLN A 75 -9.77 -8.06 1.20
N ARG A 76 -9.13 -7.55 2.27
CA ARG A 76 -8.43 -8.39 3.26
C ARG A 76 -9.40 -9.34 3.94
N LYS A 77 -9.01 -10.60 4.08
CA LYS A 77 -9.73 -11.61 4.84
C LYS A 77 -9.29 -11.58 6.31
N PRO A 78 -10.14 -12.02 7.26
CA PRO A 78 -9.80 -11.99 8.69
C PRO A 78 -8.50 -12.72 9.06
N ASN A 79 -8.13 -13.76 8.31
CA ASN A 79 -6.92 -14.57 8.51
C ASN A 79 -5.66 -14.01 7.82
N GLU A 80 -5.74 -12.87 7.15
CA GLU A 80 -4.61 -12.24 6.45
C GLU A 80 -4.00 -11.11 7.29
N PRO A 81 -2.70 -10.81 7.15
CA PRO A 81 -2.00 -9.80 7.95
C PRO A 81 -2.54 -8.39 7.75
N ASP A 82 -2.47 -7.58 8.80
CA ASP A 82 -2.83 -6.17 8.76
C ASP A 82 -1.68 -5.21 8.35
N ASP A 83 -0.44 -5.69 8.21
CA ASP A 83 0.72 -4.93 7.74
C ASP A 83 1.91 -5.76 7.22
#